data_AF-A0A6N4V440-F1
#
_entry.id   AF-A0A6N4V440-F1
#
_cell.length_a   1.000
_cell.length_b   1.000
_cell.length_c   1.000
_cell.angle_alpha   90.00
_cell.angle_beta   90.00
_cell.angle_gamma   90.00
#
_symmetry.space_group_name_H-M   'P 1'
#
loop_
_entity.id
_entity.type
_entity.pdbx_description
1 polymer ?
#
loop_
_entity_poly.entity_id
_entity_poly.type
_entity_poly.pdbx_seq_one_letter_code
_entity_poly.pdbx_strand_id
1 'polypeptide(L)'
;MQPNHLIELVDKVFQFQPKPLMVAPLEIPTGMTPIEQATAGLYHAVNAITESDCTHHLRDWTDRRDRTLEWRHHLANHPIPDTTESSTAIARGEMSVATALFGTDRYEDMLTEFEEILEWSANRYTESARKHQTIADALQRANGIRRRGDERIQQILRSCDRKIKKLRDSDTDARRQIIEAGQRDVRTAATAAVSRTNALTRQILDLDEDYAVISVPEWLTRHHLNTSLTD
;
A
#
# COMPACT_ATOMS: atom_id res chain seq x y z
N MET A 1 -4.14 -40.05 -29.74
CA MET A 1 -3.61 -38.79 -29.18
C MET A 1 -3.85 -38.78 -27.68
N GLN A 2 -2.85 -38.38 -26.90
CA GLN A 2 -2.96 -38.27 -25.43
C GLN A 2 -3.24 -36.82 -25.03
N PRO A 3 -3.94 -36.57 -23.90
CA PRO A 3 -4.06 -35.22 -23.34
C PRO A 3 -2.68 -34.60 -23.13
N ASN A 4 -2.57 -33.30 -23.35
CA ASN A 4 -1.30 -32.60 -23.19
C ASN A 4 -0.95 -32.49 -21.69
N HIS A 5 0.10 -33.20 -21.25
CA HIS A 5 0.51 -33.23 -19.84
C HIS A 5 0.98 -31.87 -19.32
N LEU A 6 1.32 -30.93 -20.21
CA LEU A 6 1.68 -29.56 -19.83
C LEU A 6 0.50 -28.79 -19.22
N ILE A 7 -0.74 -29.23 -19.44
CA ILE A 7 -1.92 -28.65 -18.77
C ILE A 7 -1.80 -28.74 -17.25
N GLU A 8 -1.18 -29.79 -16.71
CA GLU A 8 -0.94 -29.90 -15.27
C GLU A 8 0.04 -28.84 -14.75
N LEU A 9 1.02 -28.45 -15.57
CA LEU A 9 1.95 -27.38 -15.23
C LEU A 9 1.22 -26.03 -15.21
N VAL A 10 0.36 -25.79 -16.20
CA VAL A 10 -0.49 -24.58 -16.27
C VAL A 10 -1.38 -24.47 -15.03
N ASP A 11 -2.05 -25.56 -14.67
CA ASP A 11 -2.93 -25.61 -13.50
C ASP A 11 -2.15 -25.38 -12.19
N LYS A 12 -0.89 -25.83 -12.10
CA LYS A 12 -0.01 -25.52 -10.94
C LYS A 12 0.35 -24.05 -10.88
N VAL A 13 0.78 -23.44 -12.00
CA VAL A 13 1.10 -22.00 -12.04
C VAL A 13 -0.09 -21.16 -11.59
N PHE A 14 -1.30 -21.54 -12.02
CA PHE A 14 -2.55 -20.90 -11.60
C PHE A 14 -2.79 -20.99 -10.09
N GLN A 15 -2.54 -22.16 -9.47
CA GLN A 15 -2.72 -22.36 -8.03
C GLN A 15 -1.77 -21.53 -7.17
N PHE A 16 -0.56 -21.23 -7.67
CA PHE A 16 0.40 -20.37 -6.97
C PHE A 16 0.05 -18.87 -6.98
N GLN A 17 -1.04 -18.48 -7.66
CA GLN A 17 -1.44 -17.09 -7.81
C GLN A 17 -2.83 -16.82 -7.23
N PRO A 18 -2.96 -16.77 -5.89
CA PRO A 18 -4.24 -16.47 -5.27
C PRO A 18 -4.69 -15.06 -5.66
N LYS A 19 -6.00 -14.91 -5.88
CA LYS A 19 -6.61 -13.61 -6.12
C LYS A 19 -6.33 -12.69 -4.93
N PRO A 20 -5.87 -11.44 -5.15
CA PRO A 20 -5.66 -10.51 -4.06
C PRO A 20 -6.98 -10.21 -3.32
N LEU A 21 -6.88 -10.12 -2.00
CA LEU A 21 -8.00 -9.78 -1.13
C LEU A 21 -7.99 -8.28 -0.83
N MET A 22 -9.16 -7.67 -0.98
CA MET A 22 -9.34 -6.28 -0.58
C MET A 22 -9.43 -6.18 0.94
N VAL A 23 -8.56 -5.37 1.53
CA VAL A 23 -8.57 -5.08 2.96
C VAL A 23 -9.58 -3.96 3.23
N ALA A 24 -10.32 -4.06 4.33
CA ALA A 24 -11.24 -2.99 4.74
C ALA A 24 -10.45 -1.71 5.05
N PRO A 25 -10.95 -0.53 4.63
CA PRO A 25 -10.29 0.73 4.93
C PRO A 25 -10.24 0.97 6.44
N LEU A 26 -9.19 1.65 6.89
CA LEU A 26 -9.08 2.11 8.27
C LEU A 26 -10.16 3.15 8.57
N GLU A 27 -10.73 3.07 9.75
CA GLU A 27 -11.64 4.10 10.27
C GLU A 27 -10.89 5.41 10.48
N ILE A 28 -11.41 6.50 9.91
CA ILE A 28 -10.80 7.82 10.02
C ILE A 28 -11.15 8.44 11.37
N PRO A 29 -10.15 8.87 12.18
CA PRO A 29 -10.44 9.57 13.43
C PRO A 29 -11.12 10.93 13.18
N THR A 30 -12.14 11.27 13.96
CA THR A 30 -13.01 12.46 13.77
C THR A 30 -12.66 13.64 14.68
N GLY A 31 -11.43 13.68 15.20
CA GLY A 31 -11.02 14.73 16.14
C GLY A 31 -10.94 16.12 15.52
N MET A 32 -11.23 17.15 16.31
CA MET A 32 -11.33 18.55 15.86
C MET A 32 -10.03 19.34 16.02
N THR A 33 -9.06 18.83 16.77
CA THR A 33 -7.79 19.54 16.97
C THR A 33 -6.91 19.45 15.73
N PRO A 34 -6.01 20.43 15.49
CA PRO A 34 -5.07 20.37 14.37
C PRO A 34 -4.23 19.08 14.30
N ILE A 35 -3.86 18.50 15.45
CA ILE A 35 -3.12 17.24 15.53
C ILE A 35 -3.99 16.07 15.05
N GLU A 36 -5.26 16.02 15.47
CA GLU A 36 -6.20 14.98 15.06
C GLU A 36 -6.54 15.11 13.58
N GLN A 37 -6.73 16.33 13.08
CA GLN A 37 -6.95 16.62 11.66
C GLN A 37 -5.74 16.20 10.80
N ALA A 38 -4.51 16.46 11.26
CA ALA A 38 -3.31 15.96 10.59
C ALA A 38 -3.24 14.42 10.59
N THR A 39 -3.66 13.80 11.69
CA THR A 39 -3.73 12.33 11.83
C THR A 39 -4.78 11.73 10.90
N ALA A 40 -5.96 12.36 10.79
CA ALA A 40 -6.97 11.98 9.81
C ALA A 40 -6.42 12.05 8.38
N GLY A 41 -5.62 13.07 8.06
CA GLY A 41 -4.96 13.20 6.77
C GLY A 41 -4.01 12.04 6.46
N LEU A 42 -3.24 11.58 7.44
CA LEU A 42 -2.42 10.37 7.32
C LEU A 42 -3.27 9.12 7.07
N TYR A 43 -4.37 8.95 7.81
CA TYR A 43 -5.24 7.78 7.65
C TYR A 43 -5.91 7.74 6.28
N HIS A 44 -6.33 8.88 5.75
CA HIS A 44 -6.80 8.97 4.37
C HIS A 44 -5.71 8.54 3.39
N ALA A 45 -4.45 8.97 3.58
CA ALA A 45 -3.35 8.59 2.69
C ALA A 45 -3.10 7.08 2.75
N VAL A 46 -3.13 6.48 3.94
CA VAL A 46 -3.00 5.02 4.10
C VAL A 46 -4.12 4.28 3.36
N ASN A 47 -5.37 4.71 3.50
CA ASN A 47 -6.49 4.08 2.79
C ASN A 47 -6.33 4.18 1.28
N ALA A 48 -5.95 5.35 0.76
CA ALA A 48 -5.75 5.56 -0.67
C ALA A 48 -4.62 4.70 -1.25
N ILE A 49 -3.48 4.59 -0.55
CA ILE A 49 -2.36 3.75 -0.98
C ILE A 49 -2.72 2.27 -0.90
N THR A 50 -3.45 1.84 0.13
CA THR A 50 -3.89 0.44 0.27
C THR A 50 -4.87 0.06 -0.83
N GLU A 51 -5.82 0.95 -1.16
CA GLU A 51 -6.77 0.76 -2.26
C GLU A 51 -6.07 0.73 -3.62
N SER A 52 -5.13 1.65 -3.86
CA SER A 52 -4.32 1.69 -5.08
C SER A 52 -3.49 0.40 -5.24
N ASP A 53 -2.80 -0.02 -4.18
CA ASP A 53 -2.01 -1.25 -4.17
C ASP A 53 -2.88 -2.47 -4.51
N CYS A 54 -4.05 -2.59 -3.87
CA CYS A 54 -5.01 -3.66 -4.17
C CYS A 54 -5.51 -3.61 -5.63
N THR A 55 -5.78 -2.42 -6.15
CA THR A 55 -6.25 -2.23 -7.54
C THR A 55 -5.19 -2.66 -8.55
N HIS A 56 -3.94 -2.22 -8.36
CA HIS A 56 -2.81 -2.66 -9.19
C HIS A 56 -2.60 -4.16 -9.10
N HIS A 57 -2.61 -4.72 -7.89
CA HIS A 57 -2.45 -6.16 -7.71
C HIS A 57 -3.57 -6.95 -8.41
N LEU A 58 -4.82 -6.47 -8.38
CA LEU A 58 -5.94 -7.13 -9.04
C LEU A 58 -5.82 -7.08 -10.57
N ARG A 59 -5.35 -5.96 -11.13
CA ARG A 59 -5.07 -5.84 -12.57
C ARG A 59 -3.98 -6.82 -12.99
N ASP A 60 -2.85 -6.81 -12.29
CA ASP A 60 -1.72 -7.72 -12.55
C ASP A 60 -2.14 -9.19 -12.45
N TRP A 61 -2.93 -9.53 -11.42
CA TRP A 61 -3.46 -10.87 -11.26
C TRP A 61 -4.39 -11.27 -12.40
N THR A 62 -5.22 -10.34 -12.89
CA THR A 62 -6.13 -10.61 -14.02
C THR A 62 -5.35 -10.87 -15.30
N ASP A 63 -4.32 -10.07 -15.58
CA ASP A 63 -3.45 -10.25 -16.74
C ASP A 63 -2.74 -11.61 -16.72
N ARG A 64 -2.11 -11.97 -15.60
CA ARG A 64 -1.45 -13.28 -15.43
C ARG A 64 -2.43 -14.45 -15.57
N ARG A 65 -3.62 -14.31 -15.00
CA ARG A 65 -4.69 -15.30 -15.10
C ARG A 65 -5.08 -15.53 -16.56
N ASP A 66 -5.27 -14.46 -17.32
CA ASP A 66 -5.73 -14.54 -18.70
C ASP A 66 -4.64 -15.15 -19.60
N ARG A 67 -3.37 -14.74 -19.45
CA ARG A 67 -2.20 -15.36 -20.11
C ARG A 67 -2.08 -16.86 -19.81
N THR A 68 -2.27 -17.26 -18.55
CA THR A 68 -2.23 -18.67 -18.13
C THR A 68 -3.39 -19.48 -18.75
N LEU A 69 -4.58 -18.89 -18.85
CA LEU A 69 -5.75 -19.53 -19.47
C LEU A 69 -5.59 -19.67 -20.99
N GLU A 70 -4.93 -18.73 -21.66
CA GLU A 70 -4.59 -18.84 -23.08
C GLU A 70 -3.70 -20.04 -23.35
N TRP A 71 -2.68 -20.28 -22.52
CA TRP A 71 -1.86 -21.50 -22.62
C TRP A 71 -2.67 -22.77 -22.39
N ARG A 72 -3.56 -22.76 -21.38
CA ARG A 72 -4.46 -23.90 -21.14
C ARG A 72 -5.31 -24.22 -22.36
N HIS A 73 -5.86 -23.19 -23.00
CA HIS A 73 -6.67 -23.33 -24.21
C HIS A 73 -5.83 -23.82 -25.40
N HIS A 74 -4.63 -23.25 -25.60
CA HIS A 74 -3.69 -23.67 -26.63
C HIS A 74 -3.36 -25.16 -26.51
N LEU A 75 -2.94 -25.62 -25.33
CA LEU A 75 -2.56 -27.01 -25.08
C LEU A 75 -3.74 -27.98 -25.19
N ALA A 76 -4.96 -27.56 -24.85
CA ALA A 76 -6.16 -28.37 -25.03
C ALA A 76 -6.47 -28.65 -26.51
N ASN A 77 -6.14 -27.71 -27.41
CA ASN A 77 -6.26 -27.88 -28.86
C ASN A 77 -5.05 -28.56 -29.51
N HIS A 78 -3.98 -28.79 -28.75
CA HIS A 78 -2.72 -29.37 -29.20
C HIS A 78 -2.36 -30.62 -28.36
N PRO A 79 -3.16 -31.71 -28.45
CA PRO A 79 -2.87 -32.96 -27.75
C PRO A 79 -1.61 -33.63 -28.30
N ILE A 80 -0.98 -34.46 -27.48
CA ILE A 80 0.26 -35.13 -27.86
C ILE A 80 -0.06 -36.20 -28.93
N PRO A 81 0.57 -36.12 -30.12
CA PRO A 81 0.31 -37.07 -31.20
C PRO A 81 0.79 -38.48 -30.86
N ASP A 82 0.33 -39.49 -31.62
CA ASP A 82 0.80 -40.86 -31.42
C ASP A 82 2.30 -41.00 -31.77
N THR A 83 3.04 -41.78 -30.99
CA THR A 83 4.50 -41.94 -31.16
C THR A 83 4.87 -42.50 -32.54
N THR A 84 4.08 -43.43 -33.07
CA THR A 84 4.35 -44.09 -34.35
C THR A 84 4.09 -43.14 -35.52
N GLU A 85 2.99 -42.39 -35.45
CA GLU A 85 2.65 -41.34 -36.42
C GLU A 85 3.68 -40.21 -36.39
N SER A 86 4.07 -39.77 -35.19
CA SER A 86 5.07 -38.71 -34.99
C SER A 86 6.43 -39.07 -35.58
N SER A 87 6.93 -40.29 -35.32
CA SER A 87 8.22 -40.76 -35.86
C SER A 87 8.27 -40.70 -37.38
N THR A 88 7.17 -41.11 -38.03
CA THR A 88 7.04 -41.07 -39.49
C THR A 88 6.97 -39.63 -40.01
N ALA A 89 6.20 -38.75 -39.36
CA ALA A 89 6.07 -37.35 -39.74
C ALA A 89 7.38 -36.56 -39.56
N ILE A 90 8.13 -36.81 -38.49
CA ILE A 90 9.47 -36.23 -38.26
C ILE A 90 10.43 -36.64 -39.37
N ALA A 91 10.47 -37.92 -39.75
CA ALA A 91 11.35 -38.41 -40.81
C ALA A 91 11.05 -37.77 -42.18
N ARG A 92 9.81 -37.33 -42.40
CA ARG A 92 9.38 -36.60 -43.61
C ARG A 92 9.57 -35.08 -43.51
N GLY A 93 9.98 -34.55 -42.34
CA GLY A 93 10.11 -33.12 -42.10
C GLY A 93 8.77 -32.39 -41.93
N GLU A 94 7.68 -33.12 -41.65
CA GLU A 94 6.32 -32.57 -41.52
C GLU A 94 6.00 -32.16 -40.07
N MET A 95 6.82 -32.57 -39.09
CA MET A 95 6.60 -32.33 -37.67
C MET A 95 7.93 -32.08 -36.95
N SER A 96 7.92 -31.16 -35.99
CA SER A 96 9.07 -30.94 -35.10
C SER A 96 9.13 -31.98 -33.97
N VAL A 97 10.33 -32.23 -33.44
CA VAL A 97 10.49 -33.07 -32.24
C VAL A 97 9.75 -32.48 -31.04
N ALA A 98 9.71 -31.15 -30.90
CA ALA A 98 8.97 -30.48 -29.83
C ALA A 98 7.47 -30.78 -29.92
N THR A 99 6.86 -30.68 -31.11
CA THR A 99 5.45 -31.03 -31.34
C THR A 99 5.16 -32.49 -31.01
N ALA A 100 6.07 -33.41 -31.35
CA ALA A 100 5.90 -34.82 -31.04
C ALA A 100 5.95 -35.11 -29.53
N LEU A 101 6.82 -34.42 -28.78
CA LEU A 101 6.99 -34.63 -27.33
C LEU A 101 5.94 -33.89 -26.50
N PHE A 102 5.61 -32.67 -26.90
CA PHE A 102 4.85 -31.71 -26.09
C PHE A 102 3.52 -31.32 -26.71
N GLY A 103 3.17 -31.83 -27.89
CA GLY A 103 1.98 -31.43 -28.65
C GLY A 103 2.09 -30.04 -29.30
N THR A 104 3.10 -29.24 -28.94
CA THR A 104 3.31 -27.86 -29.41
C THR A 104 4.77 -27.62 -29.72
N ASP A 105 5.06 -26.79 -30.73
CA ASP A 105 6.39 -26.24 -30.99
C ASP A 105 6.73 -25.04 -30.09
N ARG A 106 5.70 -24.36 -29.57
CA ARG A 106 5.81 -23.21 -28.64
C ARG A 106 6.07 -23.58 -27.17
N TYR A 107 6.69 -24.72 -26.89
CA TYR A 107 6.95 -25.15 -25.51
C TYR A 107 7.91 -24.20 -24.77
N GLU A 108 8.96 -23.74 -25.45
CA GLU A 108 9.95 -22.82 -24.88
C GLU A 108 9.35 -21.43 -24.58
N ASP A 109 8.46 -20.94 -25.46
CA ASP A 109 7.70 -19.70 -25.23
C ASP A 109 6.87 -19.81 -23.95
N MET A 110 6.17 -20.93 -23.76
CA MET A 110 5.34 -21.17 -22.58
C MET A 110 6.17 -21.18 -21.30
N LEU A 111 7.32 -21.85 -21.31
CA LEU A 111 8.21 -21.87 -20.13
C LEU A 111 8.73 -20.46 -19.79
N THR A 112 9.18 -19.73 -20.81
CA THR A 112 9.67 -18.35 -20.65
C THR A 112 8.59 -17.46 -20.03
N GLU A 113 7.37 -17.54 -20.55
CA GLU A 113 6.24 -16.79 -20.04
C GLU A 113 5.84 -17.20 -18.62
N PHE A 114 5.95 -18.48 -18.26
CA PHE A 114 5.71 -18.92 -16.88
C PHE A 114 6.78 -18.42 -15.91
N GLU A 115 8.04 -18.37 -16.34
CA GLU A 115 9.11 -17.76 -15.54
C GLU A 115 8.83 -16.27 -15.29
N GLU A 116 8.46 -15.50 -16.32
CA GLU A 116 8.07 -14.09 -16.20
C GLU A 116 6.88 -13.91 -15.24
N ILE A 117 5.84 -14.73 -15.38
CA ILE A 117 4.64 -14.69 -14.56
C ILE A 117 4.96 -14.97 -13.08
N LEU A 118 5.86 -15.91 -12.79
CA LEU A 118 6.29 -16.25 -11.43
C LEU A 118 7.19 -15.16 -10.83
N GLU A 119 8.16 -14.65 -11.60
CA GLU A 119 9.04 -13.57 -11.16
C GLU A 119 8.25 -12.29 -10.87
N TRP A 120 7.34 -11.92 -11.76
CA TRP A 120 6.48 -10.75 -11.57
C TRP A 120 5.60 -10.89 -10.32
N SER A 121 5.03 -12.08 -10.07
CA SER A 121 4.28 -12.36 -8.86
C SER A 121 5.11 -12.14 -7.60
N ALA A 122 6.34 -12.68 -7.57
CA ALA A 122 7.27 -12.52 -6.44
C ALA A 122 7.65 -11.04 -6.20
N ASN A 123 7.95 -10.30 -7.27
CA ASN A 123 8.26 -8.88 -7.20
C ASN A 123 7.06 -8.08 -6.66
N ARG A 124 5.84 -8.43 -7.08
CA ARG A 124 4.63 -7.75 -6.63
C ARG A 124 4.35 -7.96 -5.14
N TYR A 125 4.53 -9.18 -4.64
CA TYR A 125 4.41 -9.47 -3.21
C TYR A 125 5.45 -8.72 -2.38
N THR A 126 6.69 -8.65 -2.88
CA THR A 126 7.79 -7.90 -2.24
C THR A 126 7.44 -6.41 -2.13
N GLU A 127 6.92 -5.82 -3.20
CA GLU A 127 6.53 -4.42 -3.22
C GLU A 127 5.32 -4.14 -2.30
N SER A 128 4.30 -5.01 -2.32
CA SER A 128 3.17 -4.88 -1.40
C SER A 128 3.60 -5.00 0.07
N ALA A 129 4.50 -5.93 0.38
CA ALA A 129 5.06 -6.08 1.73
C ALA A 129 5.85 -4.83 2.16
N ARG A 130 6.65 -4.24 1.26
CA ARG A 130 7.40 -3.00 1.51
C ARG A 130 6.46 -1.83 1.82
N LYS A 131 5.37 -1.68 1.06
CA LYS A 131 4.35 -0.64 1.30
C LYS A 131 3.64 -0.84 2.64
N HIS A 132 3.18 -2.07 2.93
CA HIS A 132 2.52 -2.39 4.20
C HIS A 132 3.43 -2.14 5.42
N GLN A 133 4.71 -2.49 5.32
CA GLN A 133 5.68 -2.20 6.38
C GLN A 133 5.82 -0.69 6.62
N THR A 134 5.92 0.09 5.54
CA THR A 134 6.01 1.56 5.63
C THR A 134 4.76 2.17 6.26
N ILE A 135 3.58 1.66 5.91
CA ILE A 135 2.29 2.04 6.49
C ILE A 135 2.27 1.74 8.00
N ALA A 136 2.65 0.52 8.40
CA ALA A 136 2.67 0.12 9.81
C ALA A 136 3.59 1.02 10.64
N ASP A 137 4.80 1.29 10.13
CA ASP A 137 5.77 2.16 10.79
C ASP A 137 5.26 3.61 10.90
N ALA A 138 4.61 4.14 9.86
CA ALA A 138 4.03 5.47 9.88
C ALA A 138 2.91 5.58 10.93
N LEU A 139 2.00 4.60 10.99
CA LEU A 139 0.92 4.58 11.98
C LEU A 139 1.44 4.48 13.41
N GLN A 140 2.45 3.63 13.66
CA GLN A 140 3.11 3.53 14.96
C GLN A 140 3.76 4.86 15.37
N ARG A 141 4.45 5.53 14.44
CA ARG A 141 5.08 6.84 14.68
C ARG A 141 4.05 7.93 14.94
N ALA A 142 2.94 7.95 14.19
CA ALA A 142 1.85 8.91 14.38
C ALA A 142 1.21 8.77 15.76
N ASN A 143 0.94 7.54 16.21
CA ASN A 143 0.46 7.28 17.57
C ASN A 143 1.45 7.79 18.64
N GLY A 144 2.75 7.60 18.41
CA GLY A 144 3.79 8.14 19.28
C GLY A 144 3.85 9.67 19.29
N ILE A 145 3.59 10.33 18.15
CA ILE A 145 3.51 11.80 18.06
C ILE A 145 2.31 12.31 18.87
N ARG A 146 1.13 11.73 18.68
CA ARG A 146 -0.09 12.10 19.40
C ARG A 146 0.10 11.98 20.91
N ARG A 147 0.53 10.81 21.39
CA ARG A 147 0.76 10.57 22.83
C ARG A 147 1.72 11.60 23.45
N ARG A 148 2.85 11.88 22.79
CA ARG A 148 3.81 12.87 23.29
C ARG A 148 3.27 14.30 23.23
N GLY A 149 2.43 14.62 22.25
CA GLY A 149 1.71 15.89 22.17
C GLY A 149 0.80 16.09 23.37
N ASP A 150 -0.04 15.10 23.67
CA ASP A 150 -0.95 15.11 24.82
C ASP A 150 -0.19 15.25 26.14
N GLU A 151 0.89 14.47 26.33
CA GLU A 151 1.76 14.56 27.50
C GLU A 151 2.37 15.95 27.67
N ARG A 152 2.80 16.57 26.56
CA ARG A 152 3.39 17.92 26.58
C ARG A 152 2.35 18.97 26.94
N ILE A 153 1.14 18.89 26.37
CA ILE A 153 0.04 19.81 26.70
C ILE A 153 -0.30 19.69 28.20
N GLN A 154 -0.41 18.48 28.73
CA GLN A 154 -0.67 18.25 30.15
C GLN A 154 0.44 18.78 31.07
N GLN A 155 1.71 18.75 30.63
CA GLN A 155 2.81 19.38 31.37
C GLN A 155 2.68 20.91 31.39
N ILE A 156 2.31 21.53 30.26
CA ILE A 156 2.12 22.98 30.15
C ILE A 156 0.97 23.44 31.05
N LEU A 157 -0.18 22.74 31.00
CA LEU A 157 -1.33 23.03 31.85
C LEU A 157 -0.97 22.97 33.34
N ARG A 158 -0.31 21.89 33.79
CA ARG A 158 0.16 21.75 35.17
C ARG A 158 1.19 22.81 35.57
N SER A 159 1.99 23.30 34.63
CA SER A 159 2.95 24.39 34.88
C SER A 159 2.22 25.72 35.08
N CYS A 160 1.28 26.05 34.19
CA CYS A 160 0.49 27.28 34.26
C CYS A 160 -0.37 27.33 35.52
N ASP A 161 -1.07 26.24 35.83
CA ASP A 161 -1.91 26.13 37.03
C ASP A 161 -1.10 26.35 38.32
N ARG A 162 0.08 25.72 38.43
CA ARG A 162 0.99 25.93 39.57
C ARG A 162 1.49 27.37 39.70
N LYS A 163 1.71 28.07 38.58
CA LYS A 163 2.13 29.48 38.59
C LYS A 163 0.97 30.39 39.00
N ILE A 164 -0.24 30.16 38.46
CA ILE A 164 -1.44 30.94 38.76
C ILE A 164 -1.84 30.81 40.23
N LYS A 165 -1.79 29.60 40.79
CA LYS A 165 -2.11 29.33 42.21
C LYS A 165 -1.20 30.04 43.21
N LYS A 166 -0.03 30.53 42.78
CA LYS A 166 0.90 31.29 43.64
C LYS A 166 0.64 32.80 43.62
N LEU A 167 -0.20 33.28 42.71
CA LEU A 167 -0.53 34.70 42.57
C LEU A 167 -1.65 35.08 43.53
N ARG A 168 -1.67 36.35 43.97
CA ARG A 168 -2.81 36.90 44.68
C ARG A 168 -3.97 37.07 43.69
N ASP A 169 -5.20 37.11 44.20
CA ASP A 169 -6.38 37.26 43.34
C ASP A 169 -6.42 38.60 42.60
N SER A 170 -5.76 39.62 43.13
CA SER A 170 -5.60 40.95 42.51
C SER A 170 -4.63 40.98 41.32
N ASP A 171 -3.78 39.96 41.15
CA ASP A 171 -2.66 40.01 40.19
C ASP A 171 -3.11 39.57 38.78
N THR A 172 -4.08 40.30 38.22
CA THR A 172 -4.73 39.98 36.95
C THR A 172 -3.78 40.03 35.74
N ASP A 173 -2.85 40.99 35.71
CA ASP A 173 -1.86 41.10 34.64
C ASP A 173 -0.87 39.92 34.65
N ALA A 174 -0.40 39.50 35.82
CA ALA A 174 0.47 38.33 35.95
C ALA A 174 -0.26 37.03 35.54
N ARG A 175 -1.55 36.90 35.87
CA ARG A 175 -2.39 35.78 35.39
C ARG A 175 -2.49 35.78 33.86
N ARG A 176 -2.76 36.94 33.26
CA ARG A 176 -2.84 37.09 31.80
C ARG A 176 -1.53 36.66 31.13
N GLN A 177 -0.39 37.15 31.60
CA GLN A 177 0.92 36.79 31.06
C GLN A 177 1.23 35.29 31.14
N ILE A 178 0.83 34.61 32.22
CA ILE A 178 1.00 33.15 32.35
C ILE A 178 0.13 32.42 31.32
N ILE A 179 -1.12 32.84 31.14
CA ILE A 179 -2.05 32.23 30.17
C ILE A 179 -1.52 32.41 28.75
N GLU A 180 -1.11 33.63 28.37
CA GLU A 180 -0.56 33.93 27.04
C GLU A 180 0.73 33.13 26.77
N ALA A 181 1.60 32.98 27.76
CA ALA A 181 2.78 32.12 27.64
C ALA A 181 2.40 30.64 27.46
N GLY A 182 1.43 30.15 28.24
CA GLY A 182 0.92 28.78 28.12
C GLY A 182 0.28 28.50 26.76
N GLN A 183 -0.50 29.45 26.22
CA GLN A 183 -1.10 29.35 24.89
C GLN A 183 -0.02 29.27 23.80
N ARG A 184 1.04 30.09 23.89
CA ARG A 184 2.19 30.01 22.97
C ARG A 184 2.92 28.67 23.06
N ASP A 185 3.11 28.13 24.27
CA ASP A 185 3.74 26.82 24.47
C ASP A 185 2.89 25.68 23.87
N VAL A 186 1.57 25.72 24.06
CA VAL A 186 0.63 24.74 23.47
C VAL A 186 0.67 24.82 21.94
N ARG A 187 0.61 26.04 21.38
CA ARG A 187 0.69 26.26 19.93
C ARG A 187 1.98 25.69 19.36
N THR A 188 3.13 25.97 19.99
CA THR A 188 4.43 25.45 19.57
C THR A 188 4.46 23.93 19.57
N ALA A 189 3.93 23.29 20.62
CA ALA A 189 3.85 21.84 20.70
C ALA A 189 2.93 21.24 19.61
N ALA A 190 1.79 21.87 19.35
CA ALA A 190 0.86 21.45 18.31
C ALA A 190 1.46 21.60 16.90
N THR A 191 2.11 22.72 16.59
CA THR A 191 2.79 22.94 15.30
C THR A 191 3.83 21.84 15.03
N ALA A 192 4.63 21.51 16.04
CA ALA A 192 5.64 20.45 15.90
C ALA A 192 5.02 19.06 15.68
N ALA A 193 3.90 18.76 16.35
CA ALA A 193 3.18 17.51 16.16
C ALA A 193 2.56 17.42 14.75
N VAL A 194 1.85 18.46 14.31
CA VAL A 194 1.26 18.57 12.97
C VAL A 194 2.33 18.41 11.89
N SER A 195 3.45 19.14 12.00
CA SER A 195 4.54 19.07 11.02
C SER A 195 5.12 17.65 10.90
N ARG A 196 5.32 16.95 12.02
CA ARG A 196 5.81 15.57 12.02
C ARG A 196 4.79 14.59 11.43
N THR A 197 3.50 14.76 11.74
CA THR A 197 2.45 13.92 11.15
C THR A 197 2.33 14.17 9.64
N ASN A 198 2.38 15.42 9.19
CA ASN A 198 2.36 15.77 7.77
C ASN A 198 3.56 15.19 7.01
N ALA A 199 4.74 15.09 7.65
CA ALA A 199 5.89 14.40 7.06
C ALA A 199 5.64 12.89 6.88
N LEU A 200 4.90 12.25 7.79
CA LEU A 200 4.46 10.86 7.62
C LEU A 200 3.44 10.75 6.49
N THR A 201 2.48 11.68 6.39
CA THR A 201 1.53 11.72 5.28
C THR A 201 2.26 11.80 3.94
N ARG A 202 3.27 12.68 3.83
CA ARG A 202 4.13 12.78 2.64
C ARG A 202 4.78 11.44 2.31
N GLN A 203 5.43 10.81 3.30
CA GLN A 203 6.08 9.51 3.15
C GLN A 203 5.11 8.43 2.62
N ILE A 204 3.85 8.45 3.04
CA ILE A 204 2.84 7.50 2.56
C ILE A 204 2.43 7.82 1.12
N LEU A 205 2.18 9.09 0.79
CA LEU A 205 1.84 9.49 -0.58
C LEU A 205 2.98 9.20 -1.57
N ASP A 206 4.24 9.24 -1.13
CA ASP A 206 5.43 8.85 -1.93
C ASP A 206 5.48 7.35 -2.30
N LEU A 207 4.63 6.50 -1.70
CA LEU A 207 4.61 5.06 -2.02
C LEU A 207 3.97 4.74 -3.37
N ASP A 208 3.30 5.70 -3.99
CA ASP A 208 2.58 5.50 -5.25
C ASP A 208 2.67 6.76 -6.11
N GLU A 209 3.06 6.60 -7.37
CA GLU A 209 3.34 7.70 -8.30
C GLU A 209 2.10 8.59 -8.52
N ASP A 210 0.90 8.00 -8.52
CA ASP A 210 -0.37 8.70 -8.70
C ASP A 210 -0.64 9.71 -7.56
N TYR A 211 -0.12 9.41 -6.37
CA TYR A 211 -0.26 10.23 -5.17
C TYR A 211 0.98 11.06 -4.87
N ALA A 212 2.13 10.67 -5.42
CA ALA A 212 3.40 11.35 -5.18
C ALA A 212 3.37 12.81 -5.68
N VAL A 213 2.61 13.09 -6.74
CA VAL A 213 2.44 14.44 -7.29
C VAL A 213 1.61 15.37 -6.39
N ILE A 214 0.85 14.84 -5.43
CA ILE A 214 -0.06 15.63 -4.58
C ILE A 214 0.70 16.14 -3.35
N SER A 215 0.71 17.46 -3.15
CA SER A 215 1.32 18.05 -1.95
C SER A 215 0.48 17.75 -0.69
N VAL A 216 1.10 17.71 0.50
CA VAL A 216 0.33 17.50 1.75
C VAL A 216 -0.73 18.58 2.01
N PRO A 217 -0.48 19.89 1.79
CA PRO A 217 -1.54 20.90 1.94
C PRO A 217 -2.72 20.68 1.00
N GLU A 218 -2.45 20.32 -0.26
CA GLU A 218 -3.49 19.98 -1.22
C GLU A 218 -4.27 18.73 -0.79
N TRP A 219 -3.56 17.69 -0.33
CA TRP A 219 -4.15 16.47 0.21
C TRP A 219 -5.14 16.78 1.35
N LEU A 220 -4.70 17.54 2.36
CA LEU A 220 -5.55 17.93 3.48
C LEU A 220 -6.77 18.72 3.01
N THR A 221 -6.61 19.61 2.02
CA THR A 221 -7.71 20.39 1.44
C THR A 221 -8.75 19.51 0.75
N ARG A 222 -8.31 18.51 -0.03
CA ARG A 222 -9.22 17.54 -0.70
C ARG A 222 -10.06 16.74 0.29
N HIS A 223 -9.55 16.55 1.51
CA HIS A 223 -10.25 15.85 2.59
C HIS A 223 -10.96 16.78 3.59
N HIS A 224 -11.06 18.08 3.30
CA HIS A 224 -11.67 19.08 4.17
C HIS A 224 -11.06 19.15 5.58
N LEU A 225 -9.75 18.89 5.68
CA LEU A 225 -9.02 18.86 6.94
C LEU A 225 -8.32 20.20 7.18
N ASN A 226 -8.47 20.74 8.39
CA ASN A 226 -7.83 21.99 8.78
C ASN A 226 -6.81 21.78 9.90
N THR A 227 -5.53 21.92 9.57
CA THR A 227 -4.42 21.83 10.52
C THR A 227 -3.84 23.20 10.92
N SER A 228 -4.50 24.29 10.52
CA SER A 228 -4.08 25.65 10.90
C SER A 228 -4.26 25.87 12.40
N LEU A 229 -3.29 26.54 13.01
CA LEU A 229 -3.36 27.01 14.39
C LEU A 229 -3.61 28.52 14.30
N THR A 230 -4.85 28.95 14.53
CA THR A 230 -5.23 30.37 14.48
C THR A 230 -4.39 31.19 15.47
N ASP A 231 -3.98 32.39 15.03
CA ASP A 231 -3.21 33.36 15.81
C ASP A 231 -3.97 33.91 17.02
#